data_AF-A0A2L2Z355-F1
#
_entry.id   AF-A0A2L2Z355-F1
#
_cell.length_a   1.000
_cell.length_b   1.000
_cell.length_c   1.000
_cell.angle_alpha   90.00
_cell.angle_beta   90.00
_cell.angle_gamma   90.00
#
_symmetry.space_group_name_H-M   'P 1'
#
loop_
_entity.id
_entity.type
_entity.pdbx_description
1 polymer ?
#
loop_
_entity_poly.entity_id
_entity_poly.type
_entity_poly.pdbx_seq_one_letter_code
_entity_poly.pdbx_strand_id
1 'polypeptide(L)' 'EFICVWKIRNFSLSFQKNGEKIVSSAFRVECIGGSKWSLGIFPRGLNKTSEGFVSLFLYQNNPSVYNKEN' A
#
# COMPACT_ATOMS: atom_id res chain seq x y z
N GLU A 1 8.15 -13.27 13.07
CA GLU A 1 7.34 -12.04 12.99
C GLU A 1 8.14 -10.97 12.25
N PHE A 2 7.49 -10.13 11.44
CA PHE A 2 8.12 -9.03 10.70
C PHE A 2 7.37 -7.74 10.96
N ILE A 3 8.09 -6.64 11.21
CA ILE A 3 7.53 -5.33 11.52
C ILE A 3 8.03 -4.32 10.50
N CYS A 4 7.10 -3.60 9.86
CA CYS A 4 7.39 -2.43 9.02
C CYS A 4 6.77 -1.18 9.65
N VAL A 5 7.57 -0.13 9.82
CA VAL A 5 7.11 1.17 10.31
C VAL A 5 7.26 2.20 9.20
N TRP A 6 6.15 2.81 8.79
CA TRP A 6 6.14 3.88 7.78
C TRP A 6 5.66 5.20 8.41
N LYS A 7 6.54 6.21 8.38
CA LYS A 7 6.25 7.56 8.92
C LYS A 7 5.88 8.52 7.79
N ILE A 8 4.63 8.98 7.78
CA ILE A 8 4.15 10.03 6.87
C ILE A 8 4.19 11.36 7.61
N ARG A 9 4.96 12.32 7.10
CA ARG A 9 5.06 13.66 7.69
C ARG A 9 3.96 14.56 7.13
N ASN A 10 3.52 15.52 7.96
CA ASN A 10 2.54 16.53 7.58
C ASN A 10 1.25 15.96 6.97
N PHE A 11 0.74 14.86 7.55
CA PHE A 11 -0.40 14.12 6.99
C PHE A 11 -1.65 15.00 6.81
N SER A 12 -1.89 15.96 7.71
CA SER A 12 -2.99 16.92 7.59
C SER A 12 -2.91 17.83 6.36
N LEU A 13 -1.71 18.01 5.78
CA LEU A 13 -1.48 18.77 4.56
C LEU A 13 -1.54 17.90 3.28
N SER A 14 -1.99 16.65 3.39
CA SER A 14 -2.17 15.76 2.25
C SER A 14 -3.22 16.32 1.27
N PHE A 15 -2.79 16.56 0.03
CA PHE A 15 -3.64 17.09 -1.05
C PHE A 15 -4.32 15.99 -1.87
N GLN A 16 -4.11 14.72 -1.52
CA GLN A 16 -4.74 13.57 -2.19
C GLN A 16 -6.25 13.68 -2.13
N LYS A 17 -6.92 13.47 -3.27
CA LYS A 17 -8.38 13.36 -3.38
C LYS A 17 -8.86 11.95 -2.96
N ASN A 18 -10.18 11.77 -2.79
CA ASN A 18 -10.75 10.43 -2.64
C ASN A 18 -10.34 9.55 -3.83
N GLY A 19 -9.87 8.33 -3.56
CA GLY A 19 -9.32 7.42 -4.56
C GLY A 19 -7.84 7.65 -4.91
N GLU A 20 -7.20 8.72 -4.43
CA GLU A 20 -5.75 8.91 -4.62
C GLU A 20 -4.97 8.36 -3.43
N LYS A 21 -3.90 7.58 -3.72
CA LYS A 21 -3.06 6.95 -2.71
C LYS A 21 -1.66 7.53 -2.63
N ILE A 22 -1.06 7.38 -1.45
CA ILE A 22 0.37 7.48 -1.20
C ILE A 22 0.89 6.06 -1.00
N VAL A 23 2.07 5.73 -1.54
CA VAL A 23 2.66 4.39 -1.45
C VAL A 23 3.99 4.47 -0.71
N SER A 24 4.24 3.52 0.20
CA SER A 24 5.52 3.39 0.90
C SER A 24 6.62 2.90 -0.05
N SER A 25 7.87 3.05 0.36
CA SER A 25 8.94 2.24 -0.24
C SER A 25 8.62 0.75 -0.09
N ALA A 26 9.01 -0.03 -1.09
CA ALA A 26 8.86 -1.48 -1.02
C ALA A 26 9.81 -2.07 0.02
N PHE A 27 9.36 -3.08 0.75
CA PHE A 27 10.17 -3.84 1.70
C PHE A 27 10.10 -5.33 1.37
N ARG A 28 11.18 -6.05 1.68
CA ARG A 28 11.31 -7.48 1.43
C ARG A 28 11.12 -8.24 2.73
N VAL A 29 10.36 -9.33 2.68
CA VAL A 29 10.09 -10.17 3.85
C VAL A 29 10.63 -11.57 3.58
N GLU A 30 11.82 -11.87 4.13
CA GLU A 30 12.52 -13.14 3.85
C GLU A 30 11.77 -14.36 4.38
N CYS A 31 11.08 -14.24 5.52
CA CYS A 31 10.35 -15.36 6.13
C CYS A 31 9.12 -15.82 5.33
N ILE A 32 8.75 -15.10 4.27
CA ILE A 32 7.69 -15.47 3.32
C ILE A 32 8.25 -15.46 1.89
N GLY A 33 9.32 -16.25 1.69
CA GLY A 33 9.90 -16.51 0.37
C GLY A 33 10.55 -15.29 -0.28
N GLY A 34 11.05 -14.34 0.52
CA GLY A 34 11.66 -13.10 -0.01
C GLY A 34 10.69 -12.22 -0.80
N SER A 35 9.39 -12.35 -0.55
CA SER A 35 8.37 -11.55 -1.26
C SER A 35 8.52 -10.06 -0.96
N LYS A 36 8.20 -9.23 -1.95
CA LYS A 36 8.26 -7.77 -1.86
C LYS A 36 6.86 -7.21 -1.62
N TRP A 37 6.76 -6.25 -0.72
CA TRP A 37 5.49 -5.66 -0.31
C TRP A 37 5.60 -4.13 -0.21
N SER A 38 4.47 -3.45 -0.27
CA SER A 38 4.35 -2.03 0.03
C SER A 38 3.04 -1.72 0.75
N LEU A 39 3.01 -0.64 1.52
CA LEU A 39 1.78 -0.09 2.09
C LEU A 39 1.24 0.97 1.12
N GLY A 40 -0.05 0.95 0.87
CA GLY A 40 -0.73 2.07 0.21
C GLY A 40 -1.84 2.61 1.09
N ILE A 41 -1.83 3.93 1.27
CA ILE A 41 -2.81 4.65 2.07
C ILE A 41 -3.58 5.60 1.16
N PHE A 42 -4.89 5.65 1.33
CA PHE A 42 -5.79 6.62 0.72
C PHE A 42 -6.23 7.58 1.81
N PRO A 43 -5.63 8.78 1.91
CA PRO A 43 -5.89 9.71 3.02
C PRO A 43 -7.34 10.16 3.12
N ARG A 44 -8.11 10.09 2.03
CA ARG A 44 -9.52 10.48 1.95
C ARG A 44 -10.45 9.34 1.52
N GLY A 45 -10.02 8.09 1.71
CA GLY A 45 -10.78 6.90 1.33
C GLY A 45 -10.45 6.40 -0.07
N LEU A 46 -10.61 5.10 -0.29
CA LEU A 46 -10.40 4.44 -1.59
C LEU A 46 -11.47 4.82 -2.62
N ASN A 47 -12.70 5.04 -2.16
CA ASN A 47 -13.87 5.26 -2.99
C ASN A 47 -14.94 6.02 -2.19
N LYS A 48 -16.09 6.27 -2.83
CA LYS A 48 -17.19 7.02 -2.21
C LYS A 48 -17.76 6.37 -0.93
N THR A 49 -17.72 5.04 -0.81
CA THR A 49 -18.22 4.35 0.40
C THR A 49 -17.27 4.46 1.58
N SER A 50 -16.00 4.80 1.33
CA SER A 50 -14.95 5.01 2.35
C SER A 50 -14.58 6.49 2.50
N GLU A 51 -15.37 7.40 1.92
CA GLU A 51 -15.18 8.84 2.06
C GLU A 51 -15.28 9.26 3.53
N GLY A 52 -14.38 10.14 3.97
CA GLY A 52 -14.25 10.56 5.38
C GLY A 52 -13.39 9.64 6.24
N PHE A 53 -12.96 8.48 5.73
CA PHE A 53 -12.04 7.57 6.41
C PHE A 53 -10.68 7.52 5.71
N VAL A 54 -9.67 7.06 6.46
CA VAL A 54 -8.39 6.67 5.89
C VAL A 54 -8.47 5.19 5.53
N SER A 55 -8.20 4.84 4.27
CA SER A 55 -8.08 3.44 3.86
C SER A 55 -6.61 3.02 3.78
N LEU A 56 -6.26 1.85 4.30
CA LEU A 56 -4.90 1.32 4.30
C LEU A 56 -4.91 -0.10 3.74
N PHE A 57 -3.98 -0.39 2.83
CA PHE A 57 -3.83 -1.69 2.19
C PHE A 57 -2.37 -2.12 2.17
N LEU A 58 -2.16 -3.43 2.26
CA LEU A 58 -0.88 -4.09 2.03
C LEU A 58 -0.88 -4.68 0.62
N TYR A 59 0.10 -4.30 -0.20
CA TYR A 59 0.24 -4.75 -1.58
C TYR A 59 1.43 -5.69 -1.72
N GLN A 60 1.21 -6.86 -2.31
CA GLN A 60 2.29 -7.73 -2.75
C GLN A 60 2.80 -7.24 -4.11
N ASN A 61 4.06 -6.88 -4.19
CA ASN A 61 4.70 -6.29 -5.36
C ASN A 61 5.37 -7.34 -6.25
N ASN A 62 5.03 -8.62 -6.09
CA ASN A 62 5.64 -9.69 -6.89
C ASN A 62 5.30 -9.48 -8.37
N PRO A 63 6.27 -9.61 -9.30
CA PRO A 63 5.93 -9.84 -10.69
C PRO A 63 5.12 -11.14 -10.70
N SER A 64 3.89 -11.09 -11.19
CA SER A 64 3.09 -12.29 -11.37
C SER A 64 3.90 -13.29 -12.19
N VAL A 65 4.31 -14.40 -11.58
CA VAL A 65 4.55 -15.63 -12.36
C VAL A 65 3.16 -16.18 -12.70
N TYR A 66 2.42 -15.44 -13.53
CA TYR A 66 1.38 -16.01 -14.36
C TYR A 66 1.99 -16.07 -15.76
N ASN A 67 2.79 -17.12 -15.98
CA ASN A 67 2.92 -17.65 -17.32
C ASN A 67 1.51 -18.11 -17.71
N LYS A 68 0.82 -17.36 -18.55
CA LYS A 68 -0.15 -17.97 -19.47
C LYS A 68 0.68 -18.79 -20.45
N GLU A 69 0.97 -20.04 -20.10
CA GLU A 69 1.16 -21.05 -21.13
C GLU A 69 -0.21 -21.32 -21.76
N ASN A 70 -0.17 -21.43 -23.09
CA ASN A 70 -1.28 -21.43 -24.04
C ASN A 70 -2.44 -22.37 -23.69
#